data_AF-A0A3A9WHT3-F1
#
_entry.id   AF-A0A3A9WHT3-F1
#
_cell.length_a   1.000
_cell.length_b   1.000
_cell.length_c   1.000
_cell.angle_alpha   90.00
_cell.angle_beta   90.00
_cell.angle_gamma   90.00
#
_symmetry.space_group_name_H-M   'P 1'
#
loop_
_entity.id
_entity.type
_entity.pdbx_description
1 polymer ?
#
loop_
_entity_poly.entity_id
_entity_poly.type
_entity_poly.pdbx_seq_one_letter_code
_entity_poly.pdbx_strand_id
1 'polypeptide(L)' 'MTGDDCPGPHRQCQACTGQRVEFRETLYVPSTGRAAGVAAPHRCWHCKGRGYYCQAEHRCTPPHE' A
#
# COMPACT_ATOMS: atom_id res chain seq x y z
N MET A 1 8.31 -1.71 -28.94
CA MET A 1 6.90 -1.61 -28.53
C MET A 1 6.78 -2.42 -27.25
N THR A 2 7.26 -1.89 -26.13
CA THR A 2 6.55 -1.01 -25.16
C THR A 2 5.65 -1.85 -24.24
N GLY A 3 6.14 -2.10 -23.04
CA GLY A 3 5.42 -2.82 -21.96
C GLY A 3 4.27 -2.01 -21.40
N ASP A 4 3.30 -1.68 -22.26
CA ASP A 4 2.22 -0.71 -22.01
C ASP A 4 0.82 -1.34 -21.95
N ASP A 5 0.64 -2.64 -22.23
CA ASP A 5 -0.70 -3.23 -22.20
C ASP A 5 -1.13 -3.66 -20.78
N CYS A 6 -1.10 -2.68 -19.86
CA CYS A 6 -1.85 -2.76 -18.62
C CYS A 6 -3.35 -2.69 -19.00
N PRO A 7 -4.15 -3.77 -18.89
CA PRO A 7 -5.40 -3.94 -19.64
C PRO A 7 -6.57 -3.09 -19.17
N GLY A 8 -6.38 -2.16 -18.25
CA GLY A 8 -7.50 -1.34 -17.81
C GLY A 8 -7.26 -0.51 -16.57
N PRO A 9 -8.28 0.27 -16.21
CA PRO A 9 -8.15 1.34 -15.24
C PRO A 9 -7.77 0.76 -13.88
N HIS A 10 -6.72 1.33 -13.30
CA HIS A 10 -6.29 1.05 -11.95
C HIS A 10 -7.40 1.42 -10.97
N ARG A 11 -8.21 0.43 -10.59
CA ARG A 11 -9.29 0.60 -9.62
C ARG A 11 -8.69 1.05 -8.30
N GLN A 12 -9.09 2.23 -7.85
CA GLN A 12 -8.64 2.75 -6.56
C GLN A 12 -8.90 1.73 -5.46
N CYS A 13 -7.90 1.51 -4.61
CA CYS A 13 -8.01 0.63 -3.46
C CYS A 13 -9.07 1.17 -2.50
N GLN A 14 -10.15 0.42 -2.30
CA GLN A 14 -11.24 0.84 -1.42
C GLN A 14 -10.86 0.78 0.07
N ALA A 15 -9.88 -0.04 0.44
CA ALA A 15 -9.43 -0.16 1.84
C ALA A 15 -8.64 1.06 2.33
N CYS A 16 -7.82 1.65 1.45
CA CYS A 16 -7.02 2.83 1.79
C CYS A 16 -7.41 4.07 1.00
N THR A 17 -8.51 4.04 0.24
CA THR A 17 -8.99 5.15 -0.62
C THR A 17 -7.89 5.82 -1.46
N GLY A 18 -6.96 5.03 -1.99
CA GLY A 18 -5.82 5.53 -2.76
C GLY A 18 -4.63 6.07 -1.95
N GLN A 19 -4.73 6.21 -0.63
CA GLN A 19 -3.70 6.79 0.25
C GLN A 19 -2.41 5.95 0.38
N ARG A 20 -2.40 4.72 -0.15
CA ARG A 20 -1.25 3.79 -0.12
C ARG A 20 -0.85 3.30 1.29
N VAL A 21 -1.45 3.84 2.35
CA VAL A 21 -1.17 3.48 3.75
C VAL A 21 -2.43 3.04 4.51
N GLU A 22 -2.22 2.25 5.56
CA GLU A 22 -3.21 1.91 6.58
C GLU A 22 -2.61 2.19 7.96
N PHE A 23 -3.43 2.65 8.91
CA PHE A 23 -2.98 2.86 10.29
C PHE A 23 -3.22 1.60 11.12
N ARG A 24 -2.17 1.11 11.76
CA ARG A 24 -2.24 -0.06 12.64
C ARG A 24 -1.45 0.18 13.92
N GLU A 25 -1.87 -0.50 14.98
CA GLU A 25 -1.12 -0.51 16.23
C GLU A 25 0.28 -1.08 16.00
N THR A 26 1.27 -0.34 16.46
CA THR A 26 2.69 -0.67 16.39
C THR A 26 3.29 -0.49 17.77
N LEU A 27 4.12 -1.43 18.20
CA LEU A 27 4.76 -1.35 19.50
C LEU A 27 5.98 -0.43 19.41
N TYR A 28 5.92 0.68 20.12
CA TYR A 28 7.09 1.49 20.42
C TYR A 28 7.71 0.97 21.72
N VAL A 29 8.99 0.56 21.64
CA VAL A 29 9.75 0.10 22.81
C VAL A 29 10.81 1.14 23.15
N PRO A 30 10.59 2.00 24.16
CA PRO A 30 11.60 2.92 24.65
C PRO A 30 12.73 2.16 25.37
N SER A 31 13.88 2.81 25.56
CA SER A 31 15.01 2.26 26.31
C SER A 31 14.68 1.88 27.76
N THR A 32 13.60 2.42 28.33
CA THR A 32 13.07 2.06 29.66
C THR A 32 12.35 0.70 29.69
N GLY A 33 12.17 0.05 28.53
CA GLY A 33 11.70 -1.33 28.39
C GLY A 33 10.18 -1.54 28.43
N ARG A 34 9.38 -0.50 28.67
CA ARG A 34 7.91 -0.61 28.67
C ARG A 34 7.35 -0.25 27.31
N ALA A 35 6.89 -1.25 26.56
CA ALA A 35 6.26 -1.05 25.26
C ALA A 35 4.96 -0.25 25.38
N ALA A 36 4.70 0.61 24.40
CA ALA A 36 3.44 1.32 24.22
C ALA A 36 2.92 1.09 22.81
N GLY A 37 1.62 0.81 22.68
CA GLY A 37 0.94 0.78 21.39
C GLY A 37 0.78 2.19 20.84
N VAL A 38 1.25 2.42 19.62
CA VAL A 38 1.05 3.66 18.88
C VAL A 38 0.40 3.38 17.54
N ALA A 39 -0.54 4.23 17.11
CA ALA A 39 -1.07 4.17 15.75
C ALA A 39 0.01 4.68 14.79
N ALA A 40 0.53 3.80 13.93
CA ALA A 40 1.56 4.14 12.96
C ALA A 40 1.12 3.78 11.53
N PRO A 41 1.61 4.51 10.52
CA PRO A 41 1.31 4.21 9.12
C PRO A 41 2.10 2.98 8.65
N HIS A 42 1.39 2.05 8.01
CA HIS A 42 1.94 0.89 7.31
C HIS A 42 1.54 0.93 5.85
N ARG A 43 2.27 0.24 4.96
CA ARG A 43 1.79 0.03 3.59
C ARG A 43 0.45 -0.68 3.65
N CYS A 44 -0.55 -0.15 2.95
CA CYS A 44 -1.87 -0.78 2.90
C CYS A 44 -1.71 -2.24 2.47
N TRP A 45 -2.17 -3.17 3.30
CA TRP A 45 -2.02 -4.60 3.09
C TRP A 45 -2.71 -5.05 1.81
N HIS A 46 -3.83 -4.40 1.47
CA HIS A 46 -4.67 -4.75 0.34
C HIS A 46 -4.02 -4.39 -1.01
N CYS A 47 -3.55 -3.15 -1.18
CA CYS A 47 -2.92 -2.71 -2.43
C CYS A 47 -1.38 -2.80 -2.41
N LYS A 48 -0.80 -3.31 -1.32
CA LYS A 48 0.66 -3.40 -1.09
C LYS A 48 1.38 -2.07 -1.30
N GLY A 49 0.73 -0.96 -0.93
CA GLY A 49 1.28 0.39 -1.05
C GLY A 49 1.13 1.07 -2.41
N ARG A 50 0.30 0.54 -3.33
CA ARG A 50 0.11 1.14 -4.67
C ARG A 50 -1.02 2.17 -4.73
N GLY A 51 -2.03 2.04 -3.88
CA GLY A 51 -3.24 2.88 -3.91
C GLY A 51 -4.30 2.37 -4.90
N TYR A 52 -4.01 1.33 -5.67
CA TYR A 52 -4.92 0.72 -6.64
C TYR A 52 -4.65 -0.78 -6.79
N TYR A 53 -5.55 -1.46 -7.52
CA TYR A 53 -5.35 -2.82 -7.99
C TYR A 53 -5.01 -2.83 -9.48
N CYS A 54 -3.97 -3.57 -9.83
CA CYS A 54 -3.59 -3.86 -11.21
C CYS A 54 -4.05 -5.29 -11.53
N GLN A 55 -4.77 -5.45 -12.64
CA GLN A 55 -5.27 -6.75 -13.11
C GLN A 55 -4.34 -7.43 -14.12
N ALA A 56 -3.23 -6.79 -14.49
CA ALA A 56 -2.22 -7.40 -15.35
C ALA A 56 -1.50 -8.55 -14.63
N GLU A 57 -1.15 -9.61 -15.38
CA GLU A 57 -0.37 -10.74 -14.88
C GLU A 57 0.99 -10.28 -14.32
N HIS A 58 1.64 -9.38 -15.05
CA HIS A 58 2.80 -8.65 -14.58
C HIS A 58 2.42 -7.24 -14.20
N ARG A 59 2.90 -6.79 -13.04
CA ARG A 59 2.62 -5.45 -12.55
C ARG A 59 3.25 -4.41 -13.46
N CYS A 60 2.48 -3.37 -13.74
CA CYS A 60 2.88 -2.32 -14.66
C CYS A 60 4.14 -1.59 -14.13
N THR A 61 5.09 -1.35 -15.05
CA THR A 61 6.42 -0.82 -14.77
C THR A 61 6.71 0.30 -15.78
N PRO A 62 6.82 1.58 -15.37
CA PRO A 62 6.71 2.07 -13.99
C PRO A 62 5.30 1.90 -13.41
N PRO A 63 5.14 1.92 -12.06
CA PRO A 63 3.82 2.00 -11.45
C PRO A 63 3.10 3.24 -11.95
N HIS A 64 1.85 3.09 -12.38
CA HIS A 64 1.00 4.25 -12.67
C HIS A 64 0.69 5.00 -11.37
N GLU A 65 0.53 6.32 -11.45
CA GLU A 65 0.21 7.18 -10.30
C GLU A 65 -1.29 7.30 -10.02
#